data_AF-A0AA97H126-F1
#
_entry.id   AF-A0AA97H126-F1
#
_cell.length_a   1.000
_cell.length_b   1.000
_cell.length_c   1.000
_cell.angle_alpha   90.00
_cell.angle_beta   90.00
_cell.angle_gamma   90.00
#
_symmetry.space_group_name_H-M   'P 1'
#
loop_
_entity.id
_entity.type
_entity.pdbx_description
1 polymer ?
#
loop_
_entity_poly.entity_id
_entity_poly.type
_entity_poly.pdbx_seq_one_letter_code
_entity_poly.pdbx_strand_id
1 'polypeptide(L)'
;MIEVSHLTKRYGPNIALQDVSFAVEGNGVVGFLGPNGAGKSTTMNIITGYLSATSGTVVVEGHDVLEEPDDAKSCLGYLPEMPPLYLDMTVEEYLSFLYDLKKVKKSKQEHIGQVCRRTGIDHVYTRLIGNLSKGYRQRVGLAQALLGDPPVLILDEPTVGLDPKQIIEIRNLIKTLGKNHTVILSSHILQEIEATCDRILIVNNGRLVADGTQEELAKTVEPQRLMVEIEAPKDTAEKALRALPHVEGIEPAGESEPGIWRFALKEHDDARREVFHLCCDKNWTLISMSARRNTLEDIFLRLTSNTVDDRGDFSKKPKNKKVRKILANAVDYTVPTTDAELSRKEKTSAAHADAKPKDEPQTAEQSGQKEEN
;
A
#
# COMPACT_ATOMS: atom_id res chain seq x y z
N MET A 1 11.90 3.53 6.75
CA MET A 1 11.68 2.41 5.82
C MET A 1 10.69 1.40 6.39
N ILE A 2 9.77 0.88 5.58
CA ILE A 2 8.98 -0.32 5.86
C ILE A 2 9.34 -1.37 4.81
N GLU A 3 9.61 -2.60 5.24
CA GLU A 3 9.78 -3.76 4.37
C GLU A 3 8.81 -4.87 4.76
N VAL A 4 8.06 -5.39 3.80
CA VAL A 4 7.15 -6.51 3.95
C VAL A 4 7.59 -7.60 2.99
N SER A 5 7.89 -8.79 3.50
CA SER A 5 8.48 -9.87 2.73
C SER A 5 7.69 -11.17 2.88
N HIS A 6 7.15 -11.66 1.77
CA HIS A 6 6.38 -12.91 1.64
C HIS A 6 5.22 -13.04 2.64
N LEU A 7 4.57 -11.91 2.94
CA LEU A 7 3.59 -11.82 4.00
C LEU A 7 2.34 -12.63 3.68
N THR A 8 2.02 -13.58 4.55
CA THR A 8 0.85 -14.46 4.42
C THR A 8 0.08 -14.49 5.74
N LYS A 9 -1.25 -14.40 5.64
CA LYS A 9 -2.16 -14.51 6.79
C LYS A 9 -3.31 -15.44 6.49
N ARG A 10 -3.49 -16.43 7.36
CA ARG A 10 -4.59 -17.41 7.32
C ARG A 10 -5.46 -17.30 8.57
N TYR A 11 -6.77 -17.43 8.36
CA TYR A 11 -7.79 -17.61 9.39
C TYR A 11 -8.46 -18.96 9.15
N GLY A 12 -7.92 -20.01 9.77
CA GLY A 12 -8.31 -21.39 9.47
C GLY A 12 -8.12 -21.72 7.98
N PRO A 13 -9.18 -22.12 7.24
CA PRO A 13 -9.09 -22.42 5.81
C PRO A 13 -8.99 -21.16 4.94
N ASN A 14 -9.40 -19.99 5.44
CA ASN A 14 -9.47 -18.76 4.65
C ASN A 14 -8.10 -18.06 4.62
N ILE A 15 -7.61 -17.77 3.42
CA ILE A 15 -6.36 -17.02 3.21
C ILE A 15 -6.74 -15.55 3.02
N ALA A 16 -6.37 -14.70 3.98
CA ALA A 16 -6.64 -13.26 3.92
C ALA A 16 -5.52 -12.49 3.22
N LEU A 17 -4.28 -12.95 3.35
CA LEU A 17 -3.12 -12.45 2.62
C LEU A 17 -2.30 -13.62 2.09
N GLN A 18 -1.82 -13.50 0.86
CA GLN A 18 -1.06 -14.54 0.18
C GLN A 18 0.15 -13.93 -0.53
N ASP A 19 1.33 -14.15 0.07
CA ASP A 19 2.63 -13.80 -0.52
C ASP A 19 2.73 -12.33 -0.94
N VAL A 20 2.36 -11.43 -0.04
CA VAL A 20 2.44 -9.99 -0.26
C VAL A 20 3.85 -9.51 0.08
N SER A 21 4.55 -8.91 -0.89
CA SER A 21 5.88 -8.32 -0.69
C SER A 21 5.92 -6.90 -1.25
N PHE A 22 6.42 -5.95 -0.48
CA PHE A 22 6.69 -4.58 -0.93
C PHE A 22 7.62 -3.86 0.06
N ALA A 23 8.32 -2.83 -0.42
CA ALA A 23 9.11 -1.94 0.41
C ALA A 23 8.71 -0.48 0.17
N VAL A 24 8.70 0.29 1.25
CA VAL A 24 8.45 1.73 1.24
C VAL A 24 9.64 2.44 1.90
N GLU A 25 10.32 3.27 1.11
CA GLU A 25 11.50 4.01 1.51
C GLU A 25 11.30 5.51 1.34
N GLY A 26 12.05 6.29 2.13
CA GLY A 26 12.05 7.75 2.05
C GLY A 26 10.75 8.41 2.51
N ASN A 27 10.69 9.72 2.34
CA ASN A 27 9.50 10.52 2.61
C ASN A 27 8.55 10.46 1.42
N GLY A 28 7.26 10.45 1.68
CA GLY A 28 6.22 10.48 0.65
C GLY A 28 4.97 9.77 1.12
N VAL A 29 3.94 9.76 0.26
CA VAL A 29 2.69 9.06 0.54
C VAL A 29 2.53 7.91 -0.45
N VAL A 30 2.49 6.68 0.08
CA VAL A 30 2.17 5.47 -0.67
C VAL A 30 0.73 5.07 -0.39
N GLY A 31 -0.05 4.96 -1.47
CA GLY A 31 -1.43 4.52 -1.42
C GLY A 31 -1.54 3.00 -1.42
N PHE A 32 -2.28 2.43 -0.49
CA PHE A 32 -2.62 1.01 -0.45
C PHE A 32 -4.09 0.84 -0.83
N LEU A 33 -4.34 0.64 -2.12
CA LEU A 33 -5.65 0.66 -2.75
C LEU A 33 -6.20 -0.76 -2.93
N GLY A 34 -7.48 -0.97 -2.65
CA GLY A 34 -8.11 -2.26 -2.86
C GLY A 34 -9.60 -2.25 -2.47
N PRO A 35 -10.43 -3.15 -3.02
CA PRO A 35 -11.82 -3.28 -2.60
C PRO A 35 -11.92 -3.76 -1.14
N ASN A 36 -13.13 -3.74 -0.59
CA ASN A 36 -13.40 -4.30 0.73
C ASN A 36 -13.12 -5.81 0.73
N GLY A 37 -12.47 -6.30 1.78
CA GLY A 37 -12.04 -7.70 1.87
C GLY A 37 -10.77 -8.03 1.08
N ALA A 38 -10.12 -7.06 0.44
CA ALA A 38 -8.85 -7.30 -0.27
C ALA A 38 -7.66 -7.63 0.64
N GLY A 39 -7.78 -7.42 1.96
CA GLY A 39 -6.69 -7.63 2.93
C GLY A 39 -5.98 -6.36 3.42
N LYS A 40 -6.51 -5.16 3.11
CA LYS A 40 -5.93 -3.87 3.54
C LYS A 40 -5.75 -3.78 5.06
N SER A 41 -6.83 -3.81 5.82
CA SER A 41 -6.75 -3.71 7.29
C SER A 41 -6.00 -4.88 7.92
N THR A 42 -6.04 -6.08 7.33
CA THR A 42 -5.20 -7.21 7.77
C THR A 42 -3.72 -6.89 7.60
N THR A 43 -3.32 -6.31 6.47
CA THR A 43 -1.94 -5.88 6.22
C THR A 43 -1.54 -4.77 7.20
N MET A 44 -2.37 -3.72 7.34
CA MET A 44 -2.09 -2.61 8.27
C MET A 44 -1.94 -3.11 9.71
N ASN A 45 -2.82 -3.99 10.18
CA ASN A 45 -2.74 -4.56 11.52
C ASN A 45 -1.51 -5.45 11.74
N ILE A 46 -0.98 -6.09 10.69
CA ILE A 46 0.25 -6.86 10.83
C ILE A 46 1.46 -5.93 10.91
N ILE A 47 1.53 -4.92 10.05
CA ILE A 47 2.64 -3.95 10.08
C ILE A 47 2.68 -3.19 11.41
N THR A 48 1.53 -2.91 12.02
CA THR A 48 1.44 -2.23 13.32
C THR A 48 1.65 -3.16 14.51
N GLY A 49 1.83 -4.47 14.29
CA GLY A 49 1.99 -5.47 15.34
C GLY A 49 0.70 -5.76 16.15
N TYR A 50 -0.47 -5.35 15.65
CA TYR A 50 -1.78 -5.70 16.25
C TYR A 50 -2.16 -7.15 15.98
N LEU A 51 -1.62 -7.71 14.89
CA LEU A 51 -1.90 -9.05 14.43
C LEU A 51 -0.61 -9.71 13.98
N SER A 52 -0.35 -10.94 14.41
CA SER A 52 0.80 -11.70 13.91
C SER A 52 0.56 -12.19 12.47
N ALA A 53 1.61 -12.26 11.66
CA ALA A 53 1.57 -12.97 10.39
C ALA A 53 1.42 -14.50 10.60
N THR A 54 0.96 -15.23 9.58
CA THR A 54 1.10 -16.70 9.56
C THR A 54 2.49 -17.10 9.08
N SER A 55 3.04 -16.38 8.11
CA SER A 55 4.42 -16.48 7.64
C SER A 55 4.83 -15.19 6.92
N GLY A 56 6.13 -15.05 6.67
CA GLY A 56 6.72 -13.81 6.16
C GLY A 56 7.18 -12.90 7.29
N THR A 57 7.88 -11.83 6.94
CA THR A 57 8.47 -10.88 7.88
C THR A 57 8.01 -9.46 7.58
N VAL A 58 8.01 -8.62 8.61
CA VAL A 58 7.78 -7.19 8.47
C VAL A 58 8.80 -6.44 9.31
N VAL A 59 9.52 -5.54 8.66
CA VAL A 59 10.58 -4.74 9.27
C VAL A 59 10.20 -3.26 9.16
N VAL A 60 10.28 -2.53 10.27
CA VAL A 60 10.00 -1.08 10.35
C VAL A 60 11.23 -0.39 10.91
N GLU A 61 11.81 0.52 10.14
CA GLU A 61 13.07 1.23 10.47
C GLU A 61 14.20 0.31 10.93
N GLY A 62 14.29 -0.89 10.33
CA GLY A 62 15.31 -1.89 10.66
C GLY A 62 14.96 -2.84 11.81
N HIS A 63 13.80 -2.66 12.47
CA HIS A 63 13.32 -3.52 13.55
C HIS A 63 12.23 -4.47 13.06
N ASP A 64 12.40 -5.78 13.29
CA ASP A 64 11.34 -6.75 12.99
C ASP A 64 10.16 -6.57 13.97
N VAL A 65 8.93 -6.49 13.44
CA VAL A 65 7.74 -6.17 14.27
C VAL A 65 7.36 -7.28 15.25
N LEU A 66 7.84 -8.51 15.05
CA LEU A 66 7.62 -9.66 15.93
C LEU A 66 8.78 -9.85 16.91
N GLU A 67 10.02 -9.71 16.45
CA GLU A 67 11.21 -9.91 17.30
C GLU A 67 11.54 -8.68 18.16
N GLU A 68 11.36 -7.48 17.64
CA GLU A 68 11.67 -6.18 18.28
C GLU A 68 10.44 -5.25 18.33
N PRO A 69 9.32 -5.69 18.94
CA PRO A 69 8.03 -5.00 18.81
C PRO A 69 8.02 -3.59 19.43
N ASP A 70 8.75 -3.36 20.52
CA ASP A 70 8.77 -2.07 21.20
C ASP A 70 9.53 -1.01 20.39
N ASP A 71 10.68 -1.38 19.83
CA ASP A 71 11.49 -0.49 18.99
C ASP A 71 10.76 -0.18 17.67
N ALA A 72 10.20 -1.20 17.01
CA ALA A 72 9.39 -1.02 15.81
C ALA A 72 8.18 -0.09 16.05
N LYS A 73 7.45 -0.26 17.17
CA LYS A 73 6.31 0.60 17.53
C LYS A 73 6.73 2.03 17.87
N SER A 74 7.92 2.23 18.44
CA SER A 74 8.43 3.57 18.73
C SER A 74 8.67 4.41 17.47
N CYS A 75 8.96 3.74 16.36
CA CYS A 75 9.16 4.34 15.04
C CYS A 75 7.87 4.56 14.24
N LEU A 76 6.71 4.13 14.77
CA LEU A 76 5.47 4.03 14.02
C LEU A 76 4.32 4.83 14.66
N GLY A 77 3.69 5.69 13.86
CA GLY A 77 2.37 6.27 14.17
C GLY A 77 1.26 5.51 13.46
N TYR A 78 0.20 5.13 14.17
CA TYR A 78 -0.93 4.40 13.59
C TYR A 78 -2.27 5.11 13.85
N LEU A 79 -3.02 5.31 12.77
CA LEU A 79 -4.42 5.72 12.77
C LEU A 79 -5.26 4.58 12.15
N PRO A 80 -5.99 3.79 12.95
CA PRO A 80 -6.94 2.82 12.42
C PRO A 80 -8.19 3.51 11.84
N GLU A 81 -8.99 2.77 11.06
CA GLU A 81 -10.26 3.24 10.47
C GLU A 81 -11.17 3.93 11.51
N MET A 82 -11.27 3.32 12.69
CA MET A 82 -11.99 3.88 13.83
C MET A 82 -11.00 4.27 14.93
N PRO A 83 -10.73 5.57 15.15
CA PRO A 83 -9.81 6.01 16.18
C PRO A 83 -10.23 5.51 17.59
N PRO A 84 -9.33 4.86 18.35
CA PRO A 84 -9.64 4.32 19.68
C PRO A 84 -9.55 5.43 20.74
N LEU A 85 -10.53 6.33 20.74
CA LEU A 85 -10.54 7.50 21.62
C LEU A 85 -11.28 7.22 22.94
N TYR A 86 -10.76 7.75 24.05
CA TYR A 86 -11.47 7.82 25.33
C TYR A 86 -12.43 9.02 25.33
N LEU A 87 -13.73 8.77 25.13
CA LEU A 87 -14.73 9.80 24.89
C LEU A 87 -15.04 10.66 26.14
N ASP A 88 -14.71 10.15 27.31
CA ASP A 88 -14.83 10.78 28.63
C ASP A 88 -13.63 11.63 29.03
N MET A 89 -12.56 11.63 28.23
CA MET A 89 -11.41 12.52 28.39
C MET A 89 -11.53 13.77 27.50
N THR A 90 -10.90 14.85 27.93
CA THR A 90 -10.57 15.98 27.07
C THR A 90 -9.46 15.62 26.08
N VAL A 91 -9.32 16.39 25.00
CA VAL A 91 -8.22 16.21 24.04
C VAL A 91 -6.86 16.33 24.73
N GLU A 92 -6.72 17.28 25.65
CA GLU A 92 -5.55 17.46 26.51
C GLU A 92 -5.23 16.20 27.31
N GLU A 93 -6.18 15.71 28.11
CA GLU A 93 -5.98 14.53 28.96
C GLU A 93 -5.59 13.30 28.13
N TYR A 94 -6.28 13.09 27.01
CA TYR A 94 -6.02 11.98 26.10
C TYR A 94 -4.62 12.03 25.49
N LEU A 95 -4.22 13.18 24.92
CA LEU A 95 -2.90 13.33 24.30
C LEU A 95 -1.77 13.31 25.34
N SER A 96 -2.02 13.87 26.52
CA SER A 96 -1.11 13.84 27.67
C SER A 96 -0.88 12.41 28.16
N PHE A 97 -1.94 11.61 28.28
CA PHE A 97 -1.88 10.20 28.66
C PHE A 97 -1.08 9.37 27.63
N LEU A 98 -1.40 9.52 26.34
CA LEU A 98 -0.69 8.78 25.29
C LEU A 98 0.76 9.21 25.12
N TYR A 99 1.07 10.48 25.36
CA TYR A 99 2.44 10.99 25.38
C TYR A 99 3.30 10.23 26.41
N ASP A 100 2.76 10.09 27.63
CA ASP A 100 3.46 9.38 28.71
C ASP A 100 3.58 7.88 28.40
N LEU A 101 2.51 7.27 27.87
CA LEU A 101 2.49 5.86 27.48
C LEU A 101 3.53 5.54 26.40
N LYS A 102 3.69 6.43 25.42
CA LYS A 102 4.70 6.34 24.35
C LYS A 102 6.11 6.70 24.81
N LYS A 103 6.30 7.09 26.08
CA LYS A 103 7.60 7.48 26.66
C LYS A 103 8.33 8.54 25.83
N VAL A 104 7.59 9.50 25.29
CA VAL A 104 8.15 10.55 24.44
C VAL A 104 9.09 11.43 25.26
N LYS A 105 10.30 11.65 24.75
CA LYS A 105 11.38 12.37 25.46
C LYS A 105 11.42 13.89 25.20
N LYS A 106 10.59 14.38 24.28
CA LYS A 106 10.54 15.81 23.90
C LYS A 106 9.99 16.66 25.07
N SER A 107 9.93 17.98 24.91
CA SER A 107 9.18 18.81 25.87
C SER A 107 7.69 18.53 25.71
N LYS A 108 7.03 18.03 26.76
CA LYS A 108 5.63 17.56 26.68
C LYS A 108 4.68 18.63 26.15
N GLN A 109 4.69 19.81 26.77
CA GLN A 109 3.78 20.90 26.42
C GLN A 109 4.06 21.47 25.03
N GLU A 110 5.34 21.60 24.66
CA GLU A 110 5.74 22.10 23.34
C GLU A 110 5.38 21.10 22.23
N HIS A 111 5.69 19.81 22.44
CA HIS A 111 5.44 18.75 21.48
C HIS A 111 3.95 18.52 21.25
N ILE A 112 3.16 18.40 22.32
CA ILE A 112 1.70 18.26 22.21
C ILE A 112 1.11 19.49 21.52
N GLY A 113 1.53 20.70 21.91
CA GLY A 113 1.08 21.93 21.25
C GLY A 113 1.43 21.98 19.75
N GLN A 114 2.61 21.52 19.36
CA GLN A 114 3.00 21.42 17.95
C GLN A 114 2.10 20.42 17.19
N VAL A 115 1.85 19.25 17.78
CA VAL A 115 0.98 18.22 17.20
C VAL A 115 -0.44 18.76 17.02
N CYS A 116 -1.00 19.44 18.02
CA CYS A 116 -2.33 20.06 17.93
C CYS A 116 -2.43 21.09 16.79
N ARG A 117 -1.38 21.92 16.61
CA ARG A 117 -1.30 22.88 15.50
C ARG A 117 -1.24 22.21 14.15
N ARG A 118 -0.43 21.15 14.02
CA ARG A 118 -0.30 20.38 12.78
C ARG A 118 -1.63 19.72 12.40
N THR A 119 -2.39 19.23 13.36
CA THR A 119 -3.68 18.56 13.11
C THR A 119 -4.89 19.47 13.17
N GLY A 120 -4.70 20.76 13.50
CA GLY A 120 -5.76 21.77 13.53
C GLY A 120 -6.81 21.50 14.60
N ILE A 121 -6.37 21.17 15.82
CA ILE A 121 -7.25 20.88 16.97
C ILE A 121 -6.98 21.77 18.19
N ASP A 122 -6.14 22.81 18.08
CA ASP A 122 -5.78 23.68 19.21
C ASP A 122 -7.00 24.35 19.86
N HIS A 123 -7.97 24.78 19.05
CA HIS A 123 -9.19 25.44 19.51
C HIS A 123 -10.17 24.50 20.21
N VAL A 124 -9.95 23.18 20.15
CA VAL A 124 -10.75 22.16 20.85
C VAL A 124 -9.95 21.41 21.90
N TYR A 125 -8.72 21.84 22.20
CA TYR A 125 -7.76 21.13 23.06
C TYR A 125 -8.30 20.82 24.47
N THR A 126 -9.11 21.71 25.05
CA THR A 126 -9.70 21.52 26.38
C THR A 126 -11.12 20.93 26.36
N ARG A 127 -11.64 20.57 25.17
CA ARG A 127 -13.00 20.03 25.02
C ARG A 127 -13.02 18.52 25.23
N LEU A 128 -14.12 18.04 25.78
CA LEU A 128 -14.42 16.60 25.91
C LEU A 128 -14.51 15.95 24.52
N ILE A 129 -13.79 14.84 24.31
CA ILE A 129 -13.75 14.14 23.02
C ILE A 129 -15.13 13.64 22.61
N GLY A 130 -15.94 13.18 23.56
CA GLY A 130 -17.33 12.76 23.34
C GLY A 130 -18.20 13.84 22.68
N ASN A 131 -17.86 15.12 22.86
CA ASN A 131 -18.61 16.24 22.28
C ASN A 131 -18.07 16.72 20.93
N LEU A 132 -17.00 16.11 20.42
CA LEU A 132 -16.41 16.46 19.13
C LEU A 132 -17.16 15.79 17.98
N SER A 133 -17.22 16.48 16.84
CA SER A 133 -17.71 15.89 15.59
C SER A 133 -16.79 14.75 15.13
N LYS A 134 -17.29 13.89 14.24
CA LYS A 134 -16.51 12.79 13.68
C LYS A 134 -15.19 13.26 13.05
N GLY A 135 -15.21 14.35 12.28
CA GLY A 135 -13.98 14.93 11.69
C GLY A 135 -12.97 15.39 12.74
N TYR A 136 -13.40 16.01 13.85
CA TYR A 136 -12.50 16.37 14.93
C TYR A 136 -11.96 15.16 15.67
N ARG A 137 -12.79 14.13 15.91
CA ARG A 137 -12.31 12.85 16.47
C ARG A 137 -11.26 12.21 15.58
N GLN A 138 -11.44 12.25 14.26
CA GLN A 138 -10.43 11.77 13.31
C GLN A 138 -9.11 12.56 13.43
N ARG A 139 -9.18 13.88 13.56
CA ARG A 139 -7.99 14.73 13.77
C ARG A 139 -7.29 14.47 15.11
N VAL A 140 -8.05 14.17 16.17
CA VAL A 140 -7.49 13.72 17.46
C VAL A 140 -6.80 12.36 17.29
N GLY A 141 -7.39 11.43 16.52
CA GLY A 141 -6.74 10.18 16.15
C GLY A 141 -5.43 10.40 15.38
N LEU A 142 -5.41 11.33 14.43
CA LEU A 142 -4.18 11.66 13.71
C LEU A 142 -3.13 12.34 14.62
N ALA A 143 -3.57 13.17 15.57
CA ALA A 143 -2.70 13.77 16.57
C ALA A 143 -2.01 12.69 17.43
N GLN A 144 -2.76 11.67 17.83
CA GLN A 144 -2.22 10.53 18.57
C GLN A 144 -1.12 9.81 17.78
N ALA A 145 -1.36 9.56 16.48
CA ALA A 145 -0.39 8.93 15.60
C ALA A 145 0.91 9.75 15.49
N LEU A 146 0.83 11.07 15.56
CA LEU A 146 1.97 11.99 15.47
C LEU A 146 2.72 12.23 16.79
N LEU A 147 2.22 11.74 17.93
CA LEU A 147 2.96 11.80 19.20
C LEU A 147 4.28 11.02 19.08
N GLY A 148 5.39 11.65 19.46
CA GLY A 148 6.75 11.16 19.22
C GLY A 148 7.41 11.70 17.96
N ASP A 149 6.62 12.18 16.99
CA ASP A 149 7.06 12.51 15.62
C ASP A 149 7.72 11.30 14.92
N PRO A 150 6.99 10.17 14.82
CA PRO A 150 7.54 8.94 14.27
C PRO A 150 7.92 9.11 12.79
N PRO A 151 9.00 8.48 12.31
CA PRO A 151 9.40 8.54 10.89
C PRO A 151 8.34 7.92 9.97
N VAL A 152 7.60 6.92 10.46
CA VAL A 152 6.62 6.16 9.68
C VAL A 152 5.21 6.38 10.20
N LEU A 153 4.25 6.57 9.29
CA LEU A 153 2.83 6.71 9.59
C LEU A 153 2.00 5.70 8.77
N ILE A 154 1.11 4.99 9.44
CA ILE A 154 0.10 4.13 8.80
C ILE A 154 -1.28 4.71 9.09
N LEU A 155 -2.00 5.04 8.03
CA LEU A 155 -3.33 5.65 8.08
C LEU A 155 -4.32 4.72 7.37
N ASP A 156 -5.11 3.98 8.14
CA ASP A 156 -6.12 3.06 7.61
C ASP A 156 -7.43 3.82 7.42
N GLU A 157 -7.87 3.99 6.17
CA GLU A 157 -9.17 4.60 5.81
C GLU A 157 -9.45 5.96 6.53
N PRO A 158 -8.52 6.94 6.52
CA PRO A 158 -8.55 8.08 7.45
C PRO A 158 -9.64 9.11 7.18
N THR A 159 -10.39 8.97 6.10
CA THR A 159 -11.42 9.89 5.60
C THR A 159 -12.82 9.28 5.63
N VAL A 160 -12.96 8.03 6.09
CA VAL A 160 -14.22 7.30 6.04
C VAL A 160 -15.33 7.99 6.81
N GLY A 161 -16.41 8.29 6.08
CA GLY A 161 -17.62 8.94 6.58
C GLY A 161 -17.39 10.33 7.17
N LEU A 162 -16.43 11.08 6.61
CA LEU A 162 -16.30 12.52 6.75
C LEU A 162 -17.05 13.25 5.62
N ASP A 163 -17.39 14.52 5.83
CA ASP A 163 -17.96 15.35 4.77
C ASP A 163 -16.88 15.81 3.75
N PRO A 164 -17.27 16.25 2.54
CA PRO A 164 -16.30 16.60 1.49
C PRO A 164 -15.25 17.66 1.90
N LYS A 165 -15.62 18.64 2.73
CA LYS A 165 -14.70 19.69 3.17
C LYS A 165 -13.64 19.09 4.10
N GLN A 166 -14.06 18.27 5.07
CA GLN A 166 -13.16 17.58 5.98
C GLN A 166 -12.23 16.61 5.24
N ILE A 167 -12.73 15.91 4.23
CA ILE A 167 -11.91 15.03 3.38
C ILE A 167 -10.77 15.81 2.73
N ILE A 168 -11.05 16.97 2.12
CA ILE A 168 -10.02 17.82 1.50
C ILE A 168 -8.99 18.28 2.54
N GLU A 169 -9.44 18.71 3.71
CA GLU A 169 -8.54 19.17 4.78
C GLU A 169 -7.62 18.03 5.28
N ILE A 170 -8.14 16.82 5.47
CA ILE A 170 -7.36 15.65 5.87
C ILE A 170 -6.37 15.26 4.77
N ARG A 171 -6.77 15.24 3.49
CA ARG A 171 -5.85 14.96 2.37
C ARG A 171 -4.68 15.94 2.33
N ASN A 172 -4.95 17.24 2.50
CA ASN A 172 -3.91 18.28 2.54
C ASN A 172 -2.96 18.09 3.72
N LEU A 173 -3.49 17.69 4.87
CA LEU A 173 -2.69 17.34 6.04
C LEU A 173 -1.79 16.14 5.75
N ILE A 174 -2.33 15.04 5.22
CA ILE A 174 -1.56 13.83 4.87
C ILE A 174 -0.43 14.15 3.88
N LYS A 175 -0.70 14.95 2.84
CA LYS A 175 0.35 15.43 1.92
C LYS A 175 1.45 16.21 2.63
N THR A 176 1.07 17.05 3.59
CA THR A 176 2.03 17.85 4.35
C THR A 176 2.89 16.95 5.24
N LEU A 177 2.30 15.90 5.83
CA LEU A 177 3.03 14.89 6.58
C LEU A 177 4.00 14.11 5.69
N GLY A 178 3.57 13.72 4.48
CA GLY A 178 4.41 13.01 3.51
C GLY A 178 5.70 13.73 3.11
N LYS A 179 5.84 15.04 3.38
CA LYS A 179 7.09 15.77 3.14
C LYS A 179 8.22 15.35 4.09
N ASN A 180 7.87 14.96 5.31
CA ASN A 180 8.82 14.67 6.40
C ASN A 180 8.71 13.24 6.94
N HIS A 181 7.68 12.50 6.54
CA HIS A 181 7.38 11.16 7.02
C HIS A 181 7.19 10.21 5.85
N THR A 182 7.48 8.93 6.07
CA THR A 182 7.00 7.84 5.23
C THR A 182 5.54 7.55 5.60
N VAL A 183 4.59 7.75 4.69
CA VAL A 183 3.16 7.54 4.97
C VAL A 183 2.60 6.41 4.11
N ILE A 184 1.99 5.40 4.74
CA ILE A 184 1.12 4.45 4.05
C ILE A 184 -0.33 4.86 4.31
N LEU A 185 -1.05 5.16 3.23
CA LEU A 185 -2.46 5.52 3.24
C LEU A 185 -3.29 4.38 2.65
N SER A 186 -4.07 3.69 3.47
CA SER A 186 -5.06 2.73 2.97
C SER A 186 -6.34 3.47 2.54
N SER A 187 -6.92 3.05 1.43
CA SER A 187 -8.25 3.50 1.02
C SER A 187 -8.88 2.51 0.03
N HIS A 188 -10.20 2.45 -0.02
CA HIS A 188 -10.96 1.85 -1.11
C HIS A 188 -11.45 2.89 -2.13
N ILE A 189 -11.23 4.18 -1.85
CA ILE A 189 -11.67 5.31 -2.65
C ILE A 189 -10.51 5.77 -3.53
N LEU A 190 -10.61 5.48 -4.82
CA LEU A 190 -9.59 5.81 -5.81
C LEU A 190 -9.21 7.29 -5.81
N GLN A 191 -10.21 8.18 -5.71
CA GLN A 191 -10.02 9.63 -5.76
C GLN A 191 -9.22 10.16 -4.56
N GLU A 192 -9.15 9.41 -3.46
CA GLU A 192 -8.27 9.75 -2.33
C GLU A 192 -6.83 9.45 -2.64
N ILE A 193 -6.59 8.28 -3.22
CA ILE A 193 -5.26 7.82 -3.61
C ILE A 193 -4.69 8.72 -4.71
N GLU A 194 -5.44 8.95 -5.79
CA GLU A 194 -5.01 9.84 -6.89
C GLU A 194 -4.74 11.26 -6.40
N ALA A 195 -5.55 11.75 -5.46
CA ALA A 195 -5.39 13.09 -4.95
C ALA A 195 -4.20 13.21 -4.00
N THR A 196 -3.68 12.15 -3.37
CA THR A 196 -2.80 12.23 -2.19
C THR A 196 -1.46 11.51 -2.35
N CYS A 197 -1.38 10.47 -3.18
CA CYS A 197 -0.27 9.53 -3.21
C CYS A 197 0.58 9.65 -4.46
N ASP A 198 1.89 9.44 -4.32
CA ASP A 198 2.86 9.46 -5.42
C ASP A 198 3.05 8.06 -6.04
N ARG A 199 2.93 7.02 -5.21
CA ARG A 199 3.04 5.60 -5.56
C ARG A 199 1.84 4.85 -5.02
N ILE A 200 1.38 3.83 -5.76
CA ILE A 200 0.15 3.11 -5.50
C ILE A 200 0.42 1.62 -5.53
N LEU A 201 0.07 0.95 -4.43
CA LEU A 201 0.04 -0.49 -4.25
C LEU A 201 -1.41 -0.94 -4.38
N ILE A 202 -1.74 -1.71 -5.42
CA ILE A 202 -3.09 -2.23 -5.62
C ILE A 202 -3.14 -3.66 -5.10
N VAL A 203 -4.06 -3.92 -4.17
CA VAL A 203 -4.28 -5.23 -3.57
C VAL A 203 -5.68 -5.73 -3.89
N ASN A 204 -5.77 -7.02 -4.20
CA ASN A 204 -7.01 -7.70 -4.48
C ASN A 204 -6.93 -9.15 -4.00
N ASN A 205 -7.98 -9.65 -3.32
CA ASN A 205 -8.05 -11.02 -2.79
C ASN A 205 -6.78 -11.46 -2.04
N GLY A 206 -6.22 -10.58 -1.21
CA GLY A 206 -5.05 -10.86 -0.39
C GLY A 206 -3.72 -10.84 -1.13
N ARG A 207 -3.67 -10.39 -2.39
CA ARG A 207 -2.44 -10.35 -3.21
C ARG A 207 -2.17 -8.95 -3.72
N LEU A 208 -0.90 -8.57 -3.79
CA LEU A 208 -0.45 -7.39 -4.50
C LEU A 208 -0.56 -7.66 -6.01
N VAL A 209 -1.42 -6.90 -6.69
CA VAL A 209 -1.69 -7.07 -8.14
C VAL A 209 -1.04 -5.99 -8.99
N ALA A 210 -0.67 -4.85 -8.40
CA ALA A 210 0.13 -3.83 -9.07
C ALA A 210 0.86 -2.94 -8.06
N ASP A 211 1.96 -2.35 -8.52
CA ASP A 211 2.81 -1.43 -7.77
C ASP A 211 3.43 -0.44 -8.75
N GLY A 212 3.23 0.85 -8.52
CA GLY A 212 3.86 1.91 -9.29
C GLY A 212 3.21 3.27 -9.10
N THR A 213 3.76 4.27 -9.77
CA THR A 213 3.13 5.60 -9.91
C THR A 213 1.87 5.52 -10.76
N GLN A 214 1.00 6.53 -10.66
CA GLN A 214 -0.21 6.61 -11.51
C GLN A 214 0.13 6.51 -13.01
N GLU A 215 1.24 7.13 -13.43
CA GLU A 215 1.70 7.11 -14.82
C GLU A 215 2.21 5.73 -15.27
N GLU A 216 2.95 5.03 -14.41
CA GLU A 216 3.43 3.66 -14.68
C GLU A 216 2.28 2.67 -14.76
N LEU A 217 1.33 2.77 -13.84
CA LEU A 217 0.13 1.95 -13.85
C LEU A 217 -0.68 2.20 -15.13
N ALA A 218 -0.86 3.46 -15.54
CA ALA A 218 -1.58 3.84 -16.76
C ALA A 218 -0.99 3.23 -18.04
N LYS A 219 0.33 3.00 -18.08
CA LYS A 219 1.04 2.36 -19.20
C LYS A 219 0.92 0.83 -19.20
N THR A 220 0.45 0.22 -18.11
CA THR A 220 0.41 -1.24 -17.93
C THR A 220 -0.81 -1.88 -18.63
N VAL A 221 -1.86 -1.08 -18.88
CA VAL A 221 -3.06 -1.50 -19.60
C VAL A 221 -2.93 -1.13 -21.09
N GLU A 222 -3.65 -1.85 -21.98
CA GLU A 222 -3.60 -1.76 -23.45
C GLU A 222 -3.31 -0.35 -24.03
N PRO A 223 -2.62 -0.27 -25.19
CA PRO A 223 -2.25 1.00 -25.81
C PRO A 223 -3.45 1.93 -25.92
N GLN A 224 -3.21 3.21 -25.62
CA GLN A 224 -4.21 4.28 -25.73
C GLN A 224 -4.88 4.20 -27.09
N ARG A 225 -6.21 4.25 -27.11
CA ARG A 225 -6.98 4.23 -28.35
C ARG A 225 -7.59 5.60 -28.59
N LEU A 226 -7.45 6.10 -29.81
CA LEU A 226 -8.15 7.30 -30.24
C LEU A 226 -9.59 6.90 -30.58
N MET A 227 -10.55 7.42 -29.81
CA MET A 227 -11.97 7.24 -30.07
C MET A 227 -12.44 8.34 -31.01
N VAL A 228 -13.02 7.95 -32.14
CA VAL A 228 -13.56 8.87 -33.14
C VAL A 228 -15.03 8.57 -33.41
N GLU A 229 -15.84 9.61 -33.48
CA GLU A 229 -17.25 9.56 -33.92
C GLU A 229 -17.38 10.34 -35.21
N ILE A 230 -17.81 9.66 -36.26
CA ILE A 230 -17.90 10.24 -37.60
C ILE A 230 -19.27 9.91 -38.19
N GLU A 231 -19.93 10.93 -38.72
CA GLU A 231 -21.10 10.78 -39.57
C GLU A 231 -20.65 10.42 -41.00
N ALA A 232 -20.71 9.12 -41.32
CA ALA A 232 -20.24 8.59 -42.59
C ALA A 232 -20.78 7.17 -42.84
N PRO A 233 -20.76 6.67 -44.10
CA PRO A 233 -21.02 5.27 -44.38
C PRO A 233 -20.00 4.38 -43.68
N LYS A 234 -20.46 3.50 -42.77
CA LYS A 234 -19.62 2.65 -41.89
C LYS A 234 -18.43 2.00 -42.58
N ASP A 235 -18.68 1.23 -43.64
CA ASP A 235 -17.65 0.44 -44.31
C ASP A 235 -16.62 1.32 -45.03
N THR A 236 -17.05 2.48 -45.52
CA THR A 236 -16.17 3.46 -46.17
C THR A 236 -15.29 4.16 -45.15
N ALA A 237 -15.87 4.56 -44.01
CA ALA A 237 -15.15 5.18 -42.90
C ALA A 237 -14.12 4.20 -42.30
N GLU A 238 -14.52 2.96 -42.03
CA GLU A 238 -13.61 1.94 -41.48
C GLU A 238 -12.41 1.69 -42.39
N LYS A 239 -12.63 1.53 -43.71
CA LYS A 239 -11.56 1.32 -44.68
C LYS A 239 -10.64 2.52 -44.79
N ALA A 240 -11.20 3.73 -44.82
CA ALA A 240 -10.41 4.95 -44.97
C ALA A 240 -9.56 5.24 -43.73
N LEU A 241 -10.12 5.06 -42.52
CA LEU A 241 -9.38 5.17 -41.27
C LEU A 241 -8.27 4.13 -41.19
N ARG A 242 -8.49 2.89 -41.66
CA ARG A 242 -7.49 1.81 -41.61
C ARG A 242 -6.31 2.07 -42.55
N ALA A 243 -6.52 2.91 -43.57
CA ALA A 243 -5.48 3.29 -44.52
C ALA A 243 -4.62 4.49 -44.04
N LEU A 244 -4.93 5.08 -42.89
CA LEU A 244 -4.16 6.20 -42.36
C LEU A 244 -2.76 5.76 -41.90
N PRO A 245 -1.71 6.55 -42.19
CA PRO A 245 -0.32 6.20 -41.86
C PRO A 245 -0.09 5.81 -40.40
N HIS A 246 -0.69 6.53 -39.44
CA HIS A 246 -0.42 6.32 -38.02
C HIS A 246 -1.37 5.33 -37.33
N VAL A 247 -2.29 4.69 -38.05
CA VAL A 247 -3.28 3.74 -37.52
C VAL A 247 -2.83 2.30 -37.72
N GLU A 248 -2.52 1.60 -36.63
CA GLU A 248 -2.15 0.16 -36.65
C GLU A 248 -3.35 -0.78 -36.67
N GLY A 249 -4.50 -0.33 -36.17
CA GLY A 249 -5.68 -1.17 -36.02
C GLY A 249 -6.93 -0.35 -35.74
N ILE A 250 -8.08 -0.94 -36.07
CA ILE A 250 -9.39 -0.33 -35.86
C ILE A 250 -10.34 -1.37 -35.31
N GLU A 251 -11.05 -1.00 -34.25
CA GLU A 251 -12.18 -1.75 -33.73
C GLU A 251 -13.44 -0.89 -33.81
N PRO A 252 -14.48 -1.33 -34.54
CA PRO A 252 -15.78 -0.68 -34.52
C PRO A 252 -16.39 -0.77 -33.12
N ALA A 253 -16.80 0.37 -32.55
CA ALA A 253 -17.36 0.46 -31.20
C ALA A 253 -18.88 0.74 -31.20
N GLY A 254 -19.54 0.47 -32.33
CA GLY A 254 -20.98 0.59 -32.51
C GLY A 254 -21.43 1.89 -33.17
N GLU A 255 -22.74 2.02 -33.34
CA GLU A 255 -23.42 3.23 -33.81
C GLU A 255 -23.88 4.03 -32.59
N SER A 256 -23.55 5.32 -32.51
CA SER A 256 -24.01 6.19 -31.41
C SER A 256 -25.41 6.74 -31.69
N GLU A 257 -25.63 7.19 -32.92
CA GLU A 257 -26.88 7.72 -33.46
C GLU A 257 -26.99 7.28 -34.93
N PRO A 258 -28.20 7.28 -35.53
CA PRO A 258 -28.38 6.86 -36.92
C PRO A 258 -27.42 7.59 -37.88
N GLY A 259 -26.51 6.83 -38.51
CA GLY A 259 -25.50 7.36 -39.44
C GLY A 259 -24.19 7.82 -38.80
N ILE A 260 -24.09 7.82 -37.46
CA ILE A 260 -22.90 8.24 -36.70
C ILE A 260 -22.24 7.00 -36.08
N TRP A 261 -21.02 6.72 -36.53
CA TRP A 261 -20.28 5.51 -36.15
C TRP A 261 -19.09 5.82 -35.25
N ARG A 262 -18.93 5.00 -34.21
CA ARG A 262 -17.74 5.00 -33.34
C ARG A 262 -16.68 4.03 -33.82
N PHE A 263 -15.44 4.50 -33.85
CA PHE A 263 -14.26 3.66 -34.07
C PHE A 263 -13.23 3.89 -32.97
N ALA A 264 -12.64 2.80 -32.48
CA ALA A 264 -11.49 2.82 -31.60
C ALA A 264 -10.24 2.54 -32.43
N LEU A 265 -9.40 3.56 -32.63
CA LEU A 265 -8.18 3.47 -33.42
C LEU A 265 -7.00 3.14 -32.50
N LYS A 266 -6.24 2.11 -32.86
CA LYS A 266 -4.94 1.84 -32.25
C LYS A 266 -3.90 2.61 -33.05
N GLU A 267 -3.32 3.63 -32.43
CA GLU A 267 -2.35 4.52 -33.07
C GLU A 267 -0.93 4.25 -32.53
N HIS A 268 0.10 4.42 -33.37
CA HIS A 268 1.50 4.35 -32.94
C HIS A 268 2.18 5.73 -32.88
N ASP A 269 1.55 6.74 -33.48
CA ASP A 269 1.83 8.17 -33.33
C ASP A 269 0.48 8.94 -33.43
N ASP A 270 0.46 10.24 -33.19
CA ASP A 270 -0.77 11.05 -33.14
C ASP A 270 -1.51 11.12 -34.50
N ALA A 271 -2.57 10.33 -34.64
CA ALA A 271 -3.36 10.23 -35.87
C ALA A 271 -4.42 11.34 -36.01
N ARG A 272 -4.60 12.21 -35.00
CA ARG A 272 -5.73 13.16 -34.94
C ARG A 272 -5.79 14.12 -36.13
N ARG A 273 -4.64 14.61 -36.59
CA ARG A 273 -4.56 15.51 -37.74
C ARG A 273 -5.03 14.82 -39.02
N GLU A 274 -4.63 13.57 -39.21
CA GLU A 274 -4.97 12.79 -40.39
C GLU A 274 -6.44 12.42 -40.40
N VAL A 275 -6.99 12.01 -39.26
CA VAL A 275 -8.43 11.77 -39.09
C VAL A 275 -9.23 13.03 -39.44
N PHE A 276 -8.81 14.19 -38.94
CA PHE A 276 -9.47 15.46 -39.24
C PHE A 276 -9.44 15.77 -40.75
N HIS A 277 -8.27 15.69 -41.39
CA HIS A 277 -8.13 15.96 -42.82
C HIS A 277 -8.92 14.96 -43.68
N LEU A 278 -8.92 13.67 -43.32
CA LEU A 278 -9.72 12.66 -43.99
C LEU A 278 -11.21 13.00 -43.97
N CYS A 279 -11.73 13.45 -42.83
CA CYS A 279 -13.12 13.87 -42.71
C CYS A 279 -13.41 15.07 -43.62
N CYS A 280 -12.53 16.07 -43.64
CA CYS A 280 -12.66 17.22 -44.54
C CYS A 280 -12.65 16.83 -46.02
N ASP A 281 -11.70 16.01 -46.45
CA ASP A 281 -11.54 15.61 -47.87
C ASP A 281 -12.71 14.77 -48.37
N LYS A 282 -13.32 13.97 -47.48
CA LYS A 282 -14.48 13.13 -47.79
C LYS A 282 -15.82 13.81 -47.52
N ASN A 283 -15.81 15.05 -47.03
CA ASN A 283 -16.98 15.79 -46.60
C ASN A 283 -17.83 15.02 -45.56
N TRP A 284 -17.15 14.39 -44.60
CA TRP A 284 -17.74 13.72 -43.44
C TRP A 284 -17.75 14.64 -42.23
N THR A 285 -18.75 14.50 -41.36
CA THR A 285 -18.83 15.27 -40.11
C THR A 285 -18.07 14.52 -39.02
N LEU A 286 -16.99 15.11 -38.51
CA LEU A 286 -16.32 14.63 -37.29
C LEU A 286 -17.09 15.16 -36.07
N ILE A 287 -17.80 14.28 -35.38
CA ILE A 287 -18.65 14.62 -34.22
C ILE A 287 -17.80 14.71 -32.95
N SER A 288 -16.95 13.72 -32.70
CA SER A 288 -16.05 13.72 -31.57
C SER A 288 -14.73 13.02 -31.88
N MET A 289 -13.66 13.49 -31.24
CA MET A 289 -12.34 12.89 -31.31
C MET A 289 -11.69 13.01 -29.94
N SER A 290 -11.53 11.89 -29.25
CA SER A 290 -11.00 11.86 -27.88
C SER A 290 -9.97 10.75 -27.72
N ALA A 291 -8.79 11.10 -27.20
CA ALA A 291 -7.80 10.11 -26.82
C ALA A 291 -8.29 9.42 -25.56
N ARG A 292 -8.60 8.12 -25.64
CA ARG A 292 -8.92 7.32 -24.45
C ARG A 292 -7.61 6.99 -23.74
N ARG A 293 -7.28 7.81 -22.75
CA ARG A 293 -6.26 7.48 -21.75
C ARG A 293 -6.87 6.47 -20.80
N ASN A 294 -6.14 5.39 -20.49
CA ASN A 294 -6.54 4.52 -19.39
C ASN A 294 -6.51 5.34 -18.10
N THR A 295 -7.66 5.49 -17.45
CA THR A 295 -7.72 6.10 -16.12
C THR A 295 -7.24 5.10 -15.08
N LEU A 296 -6.82 5.57 -13.90
CA LEU A 296 -6.50 4.65 -12.81
C LEU A 296 -7.72 3.80 -12.43
N GLU A 297 -8.93 4.33 -12.65
CA GLU A 297 -10.19 3.64 -12.42
C GLU A 297 -10.37 2.44 -13.36
N ASP A 298 -10.13 2.63 -14.66
CA ASP A 298 -10.17 1.54 -15.64
C ASP A 298 -9.21 0.41 -15.27
N ILE A 299 -8.01 0.77 -14.80
CA ILE A 299 -6.97 -0.18 -14.40
C ILE A 299 -7.40 -0.92 -13.14
N PHE A 300 -7.87 -0.18 -12.13
CA PHE A 300 -8.35 -0.74 -10.88
C PHE A 300 -9.51 -1.72 -11.12
N LEU A 301 -10.51 -1.34 -11.92
CA LEU A 301 -11.63 -2.21 -12.28
C LEU A 301 -11.15 -3.47 -12.99
N ARG A 302 -10.22 -3.39 -13.95
CA ARG A 302 -9.69 -4.58 -14.64
C ARG A 302 -8.91 -5.52 -13.72
N LEU A 303 -8.05 -4.97 -12.87
CA LEU A 303 -7.23 -5.75 -11.93
C LEU A 303 -8.06 -6.40 -10.82
N THR A 304 -9.21 -5.80 -10.49
CA THR A 304 -10.12 -6.31 -9.45
C THR A 304 -11.23 -7.22 -9.99
N SER A 305 -11.67 -7.04 -11.24
CA SER A 305 -12.73 -7.85 -11.87
C SER A 305 -12.27 -9.17 -12.46
N ASN A 306 -11.04 -9.26 -13.02
CA ASN A 306 -10.55 -10.44 -13.73
C ASN A 306 -10.23 -11.66 -12.85
N THR A 307 -10.49 -11.60 -11.54
CA THR A 307 -10.19 -12.69 -10.60
C THR A 307 -11.43 -13.36 -10.02
N VAL A 308 -12.64 -12.98 -10.45
CA VAL A 308 -13.89 -13.52 -9.88
C VAL A 308 -14.15 -14.98 -10.33
N ASP A 309 -13.47 -15.49 -11.37
CA ASP A 309 -13.73 -16.83 -11.92
C ASP A 309 -12.70 -17.94 -11.56
N ASP A 310 -11.61 -17.67 -10.85
CA ASP A 310 -10.55 -18.68 -10.61
C ASP A 310 -10.70 -19.44 -9.27
N ARG A 311 -11.94 -19.84 -8.92
CA ARG A 311 -12.22 -20.81 -7.84
C ARG A 311 -12.37 -22.25 -8.35
N GLY A 312 -11.67 -22.61 -9.43
CA GLY A 312 -11.66 -23.97 -9.96
C GLY A 312 -10.51 -24.25 -10.92
N ASP A 313 -9.63 -25.17 -10.53
CA ASP A 313 -8.66 -25.88 -11.37
C ASP A 313 -7.40 -25.11 -11.85
N PHE A 314 -6.38 -25.07 -10.99
CA PHE A 314 -5.02 -24.57 -11.29
C PHE A 314 -4.15 -25.56 -12.09
N SER A 315 -4.70 -26.19 -13.13
CA SER A 315 -3.90 -26.98 -14.09
C SER A 315 -3.57 -26.24 -15.40
N LYS A 316 -4.01 -24.98 -15.58
CA LYS A 316 -3.76 -24.21 -16.82
C LYS A 316 -2.93 -22.95 -16.58
N LYS A 317 -1.73 -22.92 -17.19
CA LYS A 317 -0.84 -21.76 -17.22
C LYS A 317 -1.53 -20.56 -17.91
N PRO A 318 -1.47 -19.34 -17.37
CA PRO A 318 -2.04 -18.16 -18.01
C PRO A 318 -1.29 -17.81 -19.30
N LYS A 319 -2.05 -17.44 -20.35
CA LYS A 319 -1.58 -17.30 -21.73
C LYS A 319 -0.81 -16.01 -22.06
N ASN A 320 -0.54 -15.12 -21.10
CA ASN A 320 -0.01 -13.79 -21.42
C ASN A 320 1.46 -13.59 -20.97
N LYS A 321 2.40 -13.69 -21.92
CA LYS A 321 3.85 -13.59 -21.69
C LYS A 321 4.33 -12.23 -21.16
N LYS A 322 3.55 -11.14 -21.32
CA LYS A 322 3.93 -9.79 -20.84
C LYS A 322 3.76 -9.62 -19.32
N VAL A 323 2.74 -10.23 -18.72
CA VAL A 323 2.50 -10.20 -17.26
C VAL A 323 3.61 -10.92 -16.49
N ARG A 324 4.17 -11.98 -17.08
CA ARG A 324 5.33 -12.70 -16.53
C ARG A 324 6.59 -11.85 -16.35
N LYS A 325 6.78 -10.82 -17.19
CA LYS A 325 8.04 -10.05 -17.20
C LYS A 325 8.08 -9.02 -16.06
N ILE A 326 6.93 -8.54 -15.60
CA ILE A 326 6.82 -7.66 -14.43
C ILE A 326 6.89 -8.46 -13.12
N LEU A 327 6.27 -9.65 -13.09
CA LEU A 327 6.38 -10.58 -11.94
C LEU A 327 7.81 -11.09 -11.71
N ALA A 328 8.65 -11.17 -12.74
CA ALA A 328 10.05 -11.59 -12.59
C ALA A 328 10.95 -10.48 -12.01
N ASN A 329 10.65 -9.20 -12.27
CA ASN A 329 11.45 -8.08 -11.75
C ASN A 329 11.15 -7.76 -10.28
N ALA A 330 10.05 -8.27 -9.72
CA ALA A 330 9.76 -8.19 -8.29
C ALA A 330 10.54 -9.24 -7.46
N VAL A 331 11.26 -10.16 -8.11
CA VAL A 331 11.92 -11.32 -7.46
C VAL A 331 13.45 -11.19 -7.44
N ASP A 332 14.04 -10.19 -8.10
CA ASP A 332 15.49 -9.97 -8.05
C ASP A 332 15.83 -8.81 -7.09
N TYR A 333 15.72 -9.09 -5.78
CA TYR A 333 16.47 -8.34 -4.77
C TYR A 333 17.41 -9.31 -4.05
N THR A 334 18.65 -9.38 -4.52
CA THR A 334 19.73 -10.05 -3.80
C THR A 334 20.20 -9.14 -2.68
N VAL A 335 19.94 -9.55 -1.43
CA VAL A 335 20.59 -9.00 -0.23
C VAL A 335 22.11 -9.02 -0.44
N PRO A 336 22.85 -7.91 -0.27
CA PRO A 336 24.30 -7.97 -0.17
C PRO A 336 24.66 -8.74 1.10
N THR A 337 25.15 -9.96 0.95
CA THR A 337 25.72 -10.74 2.05
C THR A 337 27.00 -10.05 2.52
N THR A 338 26.92 -9.23 3.56
CA THR A 338 28.08 -8.92 4.40
C THR A 338 28.36 -10.09 5.34
N ASP A 339 28.75 -11.23 4.77
CA ASP A 339 29.30 -12.39 5.48
C ASP A 339 30.83 -12.42 5.36
N ALA A 340 31.45 -11.27 5.64
CA ALA A 340 32.89 -11.14 5.66
C ALA A 340 33.38 -10.29 6.83
N GLU A 341 32.76 -10.40 8.02
CA GLU A 341 33.41 -9.97 9.27
C GLU A 341 32.91 -10.63 10.57
N LEU A 342 31.94 -11.57 10.52
CA LEU A 342 31.48 -12.32 11.69
C LEU A 342 32.14 -13.71 11.88
N SER A 343 32.96 -14.19 10.92
CA SER A 343 33.64 -15.49 11.03
C SER A 343 35.03 -15.46 11.69
N ARG A 344 35.42 -14.35 12.34
CA ARG A 344 36.73 -14.22 13.03
C ARG A 344 36.68 -14.12 14.56
N LYS A 345 35.52 -14.33 15.21
CA LYS A 345 35.45 -14.36 16.69
C LYS A 345 35.01 -15.68 17.34
N GLU A 346 34.79 -16.75 16.57
CA GLU A 346 34.44 -18.08 17.14
C GLU A 346 35.54 -19.16 17.01
N LYS A 347 36.79 -18.78 16.73
CA LYS A 347 37.92 -19.74 16.67
C LYS A 347 39.01 -19.56 17.73
N THR A 348 38.67 -18.98 18.88
CA THR A 348 39.58 -18.90 20.04
C THR A 348 38.87 -19.16 21.39
N SER A 349 38.07 -20.22 21.49
CA SER A 349 37.68 -20.77 22.80
C SER A 349 37.49 -22.30 22.86
N ALA A 350 37.79 -23.04 21.80
CA ALA A 350 37.74 -24.51 21.80
C ALA A 350 39.15 -25.11 21.71
N ALA A 351 39.95 -24.87 22.75
CA ALA A 351 41.18 -25.61 22.99
C ALA A 351 41.50 -25.58 24.48
N HIS A 352 40.82 -26.42 25.28
CA HIS A 352 41.37 -27.12 26.43
C HIS A 352 40.33 -28.08 27.02
N ALA A 353 40.82 -29.23 27.46
CA ALA A 353 40.15 -30.26 28.26
C ALA A 353 39.27 -31.28 27.52
N ASP A 354 39.92 -32.29 26.92
CA ASP A 354 39.45 -33.67 27.07
C ASP A 354 40.66 -34.61 27.12
N ALA A 355 41.07 -34.95 28.34
CA ALA A 355 42.08 -35.97 28.62
C ALA A 355 41.51 -36.94 29.67
N LYS A 356 41.33 -38.19 29.23
CA LYS A 356 40.93 -39.36 30.05
C LYS A 356 41.80 -39.54 31.30
N PRO A 357 41.25 -40.12 32.37
CA PRO A 357 42.00 -40.99 33.26
C PRO A 357 41.68 -42.48 33.02
N LYS A 358 42.70 -43.32 33.24
CA LYS A 358 42.66 -44.78 33.26
C LYS A 358 42.56 -45.31 34.70
N ASP A 359 41.95 -46.50 34.81
CA ASP A 359 42.15 -47.59 35.78
C ASP A 359 41.87 -47.39 37.30
N GLU A 360 40.78 -48.04 37.74
CA GLU A 360 40.50 -48.91 38.93
C GLU A 360 41.57 -49.17 40.03
N PRO A 361 41.23 -49.78 41.22
CA PRO A 361 39.92 -50.08 41.83
C PRO A 361 39.82 -49.94 43.39
N GLN A 362 38.62 -50.28 43.92
CA GLN A 362 38.31 -50.98 45.19
C GLN A 362 37.96 -50.23 46.50
N THR A 363 36.92 -50.81 47.16
CA THR A 363 36.50 -50.77 48.58
C THR A 363 35.97 -49.44 49.14
N ALA A 364 35.06 -49.36 50.11
CA ALA A 364 34.03 -50.18 50.78
C ALA A 364 33.40 -49.22 51.83
N GLU A 365 32.22 -49.55 52.36
CA GLU A 365 31.67 -49.03 53.65
C GLU A 365 31.24 -47.54 53.69
N GLN A 366 29.96 -47.20 53.85
CA GLN A 366 29.01 -47.32 54.98
C GLN A 366 28.73 -45.94 55.60
N SER A 367 27.42 -45.67 55.73
CA SER A 367 26.77 -44.96 56.86
C SER A 367 26.87 -43.43 57.01
N GLY A 368 25.76 -42.86 57.52
CA GLY A 368 25.69 -41.53 58.15
C GLY A 368 24.83 -40.53 57.36
N GLN A 369 23.49 -40.56 57.43
CA GLN A 369 22.64 -39.85 58.42
C GLN A 369 22.81 -38.32 58.51
N LYS A 370 21.65 -37.64 58.42
CA LYS A 370 21.23 -36.42 59.16
C LYS A 370 21.98 -35.12 58.80
N GLU A 371 21.44 -33.91 58.91
CA GLU A 371 20.19 -33.30 59.36
C GLU A 371 20.27 -31.82 58.91
N GLU A 372 19.12 -31.15 58.81
CA GLU A 372 18.87 -29.70 59.10
C GLU A 372 19.72 -28.63 58.35
N ASN A 373 19.16 -27.59 57.75
CA ASN A 373 17.98 -26.77 58.03
C ASN A 373 17.41 -26.19 56.73
#